data_AF-A0A534U0W0-F1
#
_entry.id   AF-A0A534U0W0-F1
#
_cell.length_a   1.000
_cell.length_b   1.000
_cell.length_c   1.000
_cell.angle_alpha   90.00
_cell.angle_beta   90.00
_cell.angle_gamma   90.00
#
_symmetry.space_group_name_H-M   'P 1'
#
loop_
_entity.id
_entity.type
_entity.pdbx_description
1 polymer ?
#
loop_
_entity_poly.entity_id
_entity_poly.type
_entity_poly.pdbx_seq_one_letter_code
_entity_poly.pdbx_strand_id
1 'polypeptide(L)'
;MHATIAYARALGVEPAPMPRVGAHWLAGAAAPSRPRALVLHPGAGSRAKRWTAEGFRAVADAWHERGGETVVLLGPAEENDVGWWRATGHEIAAHLDLRDAAALIASAPWYIGNDSGMSHLAGLLARRGAVLFGPTRAARWRPLGGSLAALHWAGVAETDLVARIVTTLTGCGDGRVPPSPRRRSS
;
A
#
# COMPACT_ATOMS: atom_id res chain seq x y z
N MET A 1 -6.95 -2.80 -19.63
CA MET A 1 -7.96 -2.59 -18.57
C MET A 1 -7.24 -2.09 -17.32
N HIS A 2 -7.69 -1.02 -16.67
CA HIS A 2 -7.02 -0.47 -15.47
C HIS A 2 -7.26 -1.39 -14.27
N ALA A 3 -6.22 -1.75 -13.51
CA ALA A 3 -6.33 -2.77 -12.45
C ALA A 3 -7.37 -2.39 -11.38
N THR A 4 -7.51 -1.11 -11.03
CA THR A 4 -8.57 -0.64 -10.12
C THR A 4 -9.96 -0.99 -10.63
N ILE A 5 -10.21 -0.95 -11.95
CA ILE A 5 -11.51 -1.31 -12.53
C ILE A 5 -11.73 -2.82 -12.44
N ALA A 6 -10.69 -3.62 -12.67
CA ALA A 6 -10.75 -5.08 -12.53
C ALA A 6 -11.05 -5.49 -11.08
N TYR A 7 -10.39 -4.85 -10.10
CA TYR A 7 -10.70 -5.08 -8.69
C TYR A 7 -12.09 -4.57 -8.32
N ALA A 8 -12.47 -3.34 -8.69
CA ALA A 8 -13.80 -2.81 -8.39
C ALA A 8 -14.91 -3.78 -8.85
N ARG A 9 -14.78 -4.35 -10.05
CA ARG A 9 -15.69 -5.38 -10.57
C ARG A 9 -15.65 -6.69 -9.78
N ALA A 10 -14.46 -7.22 -9.50
CA ALA A 10 -14.31 -8.45 -8.70
C ALA A 10 -14.85 -8.29 -7.27
N LEU A 11 -14.84 -7.07 -6.74
CA LEU A 11 -15.34 -6.70 -5.42
C LEU A 11 -16.84 -6.34 -5.41
N GLY A 12 -17.55 -6.42 -6.54
CA GLY A 12 -18.97 -6.05 -6.63
C GLY A 12 -19.24 -4.55 -6.45
N VAL A 13 -18.26 -3.70 -6.74
CA VAL A 13 -18.37 -2.24 -6.63
C VAL A 13 -18.64 -1.66 -8.01
N GLU A 14 -19.84 -1.11 -8.22
CA GLU A 14 -20.16 -0.31 -9.41
C GLU A 14 -19.18 0.89 -9.54
N PRO A 15 -18.68 1.23 -10.74
CA PRO A 15 -17.81 2.40 -10.91
C PRO A 15 -18.63 3.69 -10.77
N ALA A 16 -18.94 4.05 -9.53
CA ALA A 16 -19.35 5.38 -9.10
C ALA A 16 -18.12 6.34 -9.12
N PRO A 17 -18.28 7.65 -8.88
CA PRO A 17 -17.12 8.53 -8.68
C PRO A 17 -16.33 8.02 -7.46
N MET A 18 -15.23 7.32 -7.75
CA MET A 18 -14.37 6.52 -6.87
C MET A 18 -15.07 5.36 -6.12
N PRO A 19 -14.79 4.10 -6.49
CA PRO A 19 -15.30 2.93 -5.78
C PRO A 19 -14.77 2.87 -4.34
N ARG A 20 -15.65 2.64 -3.37
CA ARG A 20 -15.30 2.41 -1.94
C ARG A 20 -15.62 0.96 -1.58
N VAL A 21 -14.70 0.27 -0.92
CA VAL A 21 -14.95 -1.07 -0.37
C VAL A 21 -15.79 -0.91 0.91
N GLY A 22 -16.98 -1.52 0.95
CA GLY A 22 -17.82 -1.50 2.15
C GLY A 22 -17.25 -2.39 3.26
N ALA A 23 -17.41 -2.00 4.53
CA ALA A 23 -16.89 -2.73 5.68
C ALA A 23 -17.36 -4.20 5.75
N HIS A 24 -18.54 -4.50 5.20
CA HIS A 24 -19.09 -5.86 5.11
C HIS A 24 -18.21 -6.81 4.27
N TRP A 25 -17.47 -6.29 3.28
CA TRP A 25 -16.59 -7.11 2.43
C TRP A 25 -15.39 -7.66 3.22
N LEU A 26 -14.97 -6.93 4.27
CA LEU A 26 -13.91 -7.35 5.19
C LEU A 26 -14.44 -8.14 6.40
N ALA A 27 -15.76 -8.30 6.56
CA ALA A 27 -16.35 -8.98 7.71
C ALA A 27 -15.94 -10.46 7.76
N GLY A 28 -15.33 -10.88 8.87
CA GLY A 28 -14.77 -12.23 9.04
C GLY A 28 -13.30 -12.39 8.63
N ALA A 29 -12.73 -11.42 7.91
CA ALA A 29 -11.28 -11.32 7.64
C ALA A 29 -10.64 -10.15 8.42
N ALA A 30 -11.42 -9.42 9.23
CA ALA A 30 -10.98 -8.20 9.89
C ALA A 30 -9.75 -8.43 10.78
N ALA A 31 -8.59 -7.97 10.31
CA ALA A 31 -7.40 -7.88 11.12
C ALA A 31 -7.58 -6.77 12.19
N PRO A 32 -7.07 -6.97 13.42
CA PRO A 32 -7.14 -5.95 14.47
C PRO A 32 -6.50 -4.65 13.99
N SER A 33 -7.08 -3.50 14.34
CA SER A 33 -6.57 -2.19 13.94
C SER A 33 -5.15 -1.97 14.46
N ARG A 34 -4.23 -1.59 13.57
CA ARG A 34 -2.82 -1.31 13.86
C ARG A 34 -2.51 0.16 13.55
N PRO A 35 -2.82 1.09 14.47
CA PRO A 35 -2.84 2.53 14.17
C PRO A 35 -1.46 3.12 13.85
N ARG A 36 -0.38 2.40 14.16
CA ARG A 36 1.02 2.79 13.88
C ARG A 36 1.69 1.92 12.79
N ALA A 37 0.94 1.01 12.17
CA ALA A 37 1.51 0.10 11.20
C ALA A 37 1.63 0.70 9.80
N LEU A 38 2.70 0.28 9.13
CA LEU A 38 2.99 0.53 7.73
C LEU A 38 3.03 -0.82 7.00
N VAL A 39 2.17 -0.99 5.99
CA VAL A 39 2.24 -2.15 5.10
C VAL A 39 3.19 -1.87 3.95
N LEU A 40 4.20 -2.72 3.79
CA LEU A 40 5.17 -2.67 2.71
C LEU A 40 4.87 -3.78 1.71
N HIS A 41 4.78 -3.45 0.43
CA HIS A 41 4.61 -4.44 -0.63
C HIS A 41 5.70 -4.28 -1.71
N PRO A 42 6.82 -5.02 -1.57
CA PRO A 42 7.94 -4.98 -2.52
C PRO A 42 7.64 -5.72 -3.83
N GLY A 43 6.53 -6.46 -3.90
CA GLY A 43 6.10 -7.16 -5.10
C GLY A 43 5.63 -6.23 -6.22
N ALA A 44 5.58 -6.77 -7.44
CA ALA A 44 5.01 -6.10 -8.62
C ALA A 44 4.64 -7.12 -9.70
N GLY A 45 3.77 -6.72 -10.64
CA GLY A 45 3.35 -7.59 -11.76
C GLY A 45 4.48 -7.92 -12.76
N SER A 46 5.65 -7.30 -12.64
CA SER A 46 6.87 -7.71 -13.35
C SER A 46 8.11 -7.25 -12.59
N ARG A 47 9.23 -7.96 -12.76
CA ARG A 47 10.52 -7.63 -12.10
C ARG A 47 11.00 -6.22 -12.44
N ALA A 48 10.81 -5.76 -13.67
CA ALA A 48 11.22 -4.41 -14.12
C ALA A 48 10.49 -3.26 -13.40
N LYS A 49 9.39 -3.55 -12.70
CA LYS A 49 8.64 -2.56 -11.90
C LYS A 49 9.00 -2.58 -10.42
N ARG A 50 9.79 -3.56 -9.96
CA ARG A 50 10.18 -3.67 -8.56
C ARG A 50 11.29 -2.68 -8.28
N TRP A 51 11.10 -1.84 -7.27
CA TRP A 51 12.21 -1.20 -6.59
C TRP A 51 12.98 -2.21 -5.72
N THR A 52 14.13 -1.80 -5.17
CA THR A 52 15.07 -2.68 -4.45
C THR A 52 14.49 -3.15 -3.11
N ALA A 53 14.77 -4.41 -2.74
CA ALA A 53 14.33 -4.94 -1.45
C ALA A 53 15.04 -4.21 -0.29
N GLU A 54 16.30 -3.85 -0.49
CA GLU A 54 17.13 -3.05 0.39
C GLU A 54 16.52 -1.66 0.63
N GLY A 55 16.01 -1.01 -0.41
CA GLY A 55 15.30 0.27 -0.30
C GLY A 55 14.02 0.16 0.54
N PHE A 56 13.22 -0.90 0.31
CA PHE A 56 12.04 -1.17 1.15
C PHE A 56 12.41 -1.44 2.60
N ARG A 57 13.49 -2.19 2.85
CA ARG A 57 14.02 -2.44 4.20
C ARG A 57 14.46 -1.13 4.86
N ALA A 58 15.19 -0.27 4.15
CA ALA A 58 15.63 1.02 4.69
C ALA A 58 14.44 1.90 5.10
N VAL A 59 13.34 1.88 4.35
CA VAL A 59 12.08 2.53 4.74
C VAL A 59 11.49 1.88 6.00
N ALA A 60 11.52 0.55 6.10
CA ALA A 60 11.01 -0.18 7.26
C ALA A 60 11.79 0.17 8.53
N ASP A 61 13.12 0.14 8.45
CA ASP A 61 14.05 0.48 9.53
C ASP A 61 13.80 1.94 9.99
N ALA A 62 13.73 2.88 9.06
CA ALA A 62 13.45 4.30 9.36
C ALA A 62 12.05 4.54 9.97
N TRP A 63 11.08 3.67 9.69
CA TRP A 63 9.75 3.74 10.30
C TRP A 63 9.75 3.16 11.73
N HIS A 64 10.47 2.06 11.95
CA HIS A 64 10.68 1.47 13.28
C HIS A 64 11.41 2.43 14.23
N GLU A 65 12.44 3.13 13.75
CA GLU A 65 13.16 4.15 14.53
C GLU A 65 12.23 5.27 15.04
N ARG A 66 11.08 5.47 14.39
CA ARG A 66 10.05 6.45 14.77
C ARG A 66 8.94 5.83 15.64
N GLY A 67 9.16 4.61 16.14
CA GLY A 67 8.19 3.84 16.93
C GLY A 67 7.01 3.32 16.13
N GLY A 68 7.15 3.21 14.81
CA GLY A 68 6.16 2.60 13.94
C GLY A 68 6.31 1.08 13.86
N GLU A 69 5.24 0.39 13.46
CA GLU A 69 5.27 -1.05 13.16
C GLU A 69 5.29 -1.25 11.64
N THR A 70 5.85 -2.36 11.16
CA THR A 70 5.85 -2.70 9.73
C THR A 70 5.33 -4.10 9.53
N VAL A 71 4.63 -4.32 8.41
CA VAL A 71 4.31 -5.66 7.91
C VAL A 71 4.66 -5.71 6.43
N VAL A 72 5.51 -6.66 6.05
CA VAL A 72 5.90 -6.90 4.65
C VAL A 72 4.93 -7.90 4.03
N LEU A 73 4.09 -7.41 3.14
CA LEU A 73 3.12 -8.21 2.38
C LEU A 73 3.78 -8.77 1.11
N LEU A 74 4.01 -10.08 1.09
CA LEU A 74 4.60 -10.81 -0.03
C LEU A 74 3.54 -11.66 -0.74
N GLY A 75 3.48 -11.56 -2.06
CA GLY A 75 2.61 -12.40 -2.88
C GLY A 75 3.34 -13.67 -3.35
N PRO A 76 2.63 -14.57 -4.06
CA PRO A 76 3.22 -15.81 -4.58
C PRO A 76 4.44 -15.60 -5.50
N ALA A 77 4.52 -14.44 -6.17
CA ALA A 77 5.65 -14.09 -7.04
C ALA A 77 6.92 -13.66 -6.28
N GLU A 78 6.83 -13.51 -4.96
CA GLU A 78 7.91 -13.13 -4.05
C GLU A 78 8.33 -14.29 -3.12
N GLU A 79 7.93 -15.52 -3.42
CA GLU A 79 8.25 -16.72 -2.61
C GLU A 79 9.75 -16.86 -2.33
N ASN A 80 10.58 -16.65 -3.35
CA ASN A 80 12.04 -16.73 -3.24
C ASN A 80 12.63 -15.60 -2.36
N ASP A 81 11.89 -14.51 -2.16
CA ASP A 81 12.33 -13.35 -1.38
C ASP A 81 11.96 -13.50 0.12
N VAL A 82 11.09 -14.46 0.48
CA VAL A 82 10.61 -14.69 1.85
C VAL A 82 11.76 -14.95 2.83
N GLY A 83 12.75 -15.77 2.43
CA GLY A 83 13.90 -16.09 3.27
C GLY A 83 14.76 -14.87 3.59
N TRP A 84 14.99 -14.01 2.60
CA TRP A 84 15.71 -12.75 2.78
C TRP A 84 14.96 -11.83 3.74
N TRP A 85 13.66 -11.64 3.52
CA TRP A 85 12.84 -10.80 4.40
C TRP A 85 12.80 -11.35 5.83
N ARG A 86 12.70 -12.66 6.03
CA ARG A 86 12.71 -13.26 7.39
C ARG A 86 13.99 -12.93 8.14
N ALA A 87 15.14 -12.94 7.46
CA ALA A 87 16.42 -12.59 8.05
C ALA A 87 16.54 -11.11 8.46
N THR A 88 15.67 -10.22 7.95
CA THR A 88 15.66 -8.81 8.36
C THR A 88 15.01 -8.56 9.72
N GLY A 89 14.24 -9.52 10.25
CA GLY A 89 13.53 -9.40 11.53
C GLY A 89 12.20 -8.64 11.45
N HIS A 90 11.79 -8.16 10.28
CA HIS A 90 10.48 -7.54 10.07
C HIS A 90 9.34 -8.57 10.02
N GLU A 91 8.13 -8.19 10.45
CA GLU A 91 6.93 -9.02 10.35
C GLU A 91 6.60 -9.25 8.87
N ILE A 92 6.27 -10.50 8.49
CA ILE A 92 5.96 -10.88 7.11
C ILE A 92 4.58 -11.50 7.07
N ALA A 93 3.78 -11.05 6.12
CA ALA A 93 2.56 -11.70 5.70
C ALA A 93 2.75 -12.25 4.29
N ALA A 94 2.71 -13.57 4.15
CA ALA A 94 2.82 -14.28 2.87
C ALA A 94 1.69 -15.30 2.73
N HIS A 95 1.44 -15.75 1.50
CA HIS A 95 0.40 -16.75 1.18
C HIS A 95 -1.02 -16.35 1.59
N LEU A 96 -1.29 -15.04 1.71
CA LEU A 96 -2.64 -14.55 1.96
C LEU A 96 -3.48 -14.63 0.69
N ASP A 97 -4.75 -14.97 0.84
CA ASP A 97 -5.71 -14.74 -0.22
C ASP A 97 -5.98 -13.23 -0.39
N LEU A 98 -6.73 -12.86 -1.43
CA LEU A 98 -7.01 -11.45 -1.71
C LEU A 98 -7.74 -10.75 -0.56
N ARG A 99 -8.61 -11.46 0.16
CA ARG A 99 -9.45 -10.89 1.21
C ARG A 99 -8.64 -10.63 2.47
N ASP A 100 -7.79 -11.58 2.85
CA ASP A 100 -6.90 -11.43 4.00
C ASP A 100 -5.83 -10.37 3.73
N ALA A 101 -5.29 -10.30 2.51
CA ALA A 101 -4.41 -9.21 2.09
C ALA A 101 -5.12 -7.84 2.16
N ALA A 102 -6.38 -7.76 1.72
CA ALA A 102 -7.17 -6.55 1.83
C ALA A 102 -7.40 -6.13 3.29
N ALA A 103 -7.68 -7.09 4.17
CA ALA A 103 -7.88 -6.83 5.59
C ALA A 103 -6.61 -6.38 6.29
N LEU A 104 -5.46 -7.00 6.00
CA LEU A 104 -4.16 -6.55 6.48
C LEU A 104 -3.88 -5.12 6.05
N ILE A 105 -4.04 -4.81 4.76
CA ILE A 105 -3.89 -3.44 4.25
C ILE A 105 -4.84 -2.49 4.98
N ALA A 106 -6.10 -2.86 5.20
CA ALA A 106 -7.10 -2.02 5.87
C ALA A 106 -6.80 -1.78 7.35
N SER A 107 -6.10 -2.70 8.03
CA SER A 107 -5.72 -2.57 9.44
C SER A 107 -4.67 -1.49 9.71
N ALA A 108 -3.90 -1.11 8.69
CA ALA A 108 -2.83 -0.14 8.77
C ALA A 108 -3.21 1.18 8.06
N PRO A 109 -2.90 2.36 8.61
CA PRO A 109 -3.20 3.62 7.93
C PRO A 109 -2.22 3.95 6.79
N TRP A 110 -0.98 3.41 6.84
CA TRP A 110 0.04 3.67 5.83
C TRP A 110 0.36 2.45 4.96
N TYR A 111 0.68 2.73 3.70
CA TYR A 111 1.06 1.75 2.70
C TYR A 111 2.17 2.30 1.78
N ILE A 112 3.16 1.46 1.49
CA ILE A 112 4.19 1.71 0.46
C ILE A 112 4.31 0.45 -0.41
N GLY A 113 4.24 0.63 -1.73
CA GLY A 113 4.42 -0.50 -2.66
C GLY A 113 4.77 -0.05 -4.06
N ASN A 114 5.11 -1.00 -4.94
CA ASN A 114 5.37 -0.70 -6.36
C ASN A 114 4.06 -0.53 -7.16
N ASP A 115 4.16 -0.14 -8.44
CA ASP A 115 3.08 -0.18 -9.43
C ASP A 115 2.52 -1.62 -9.61
N SER A 116 1.61 -2.02 -8.72
CA SER A 116 1.06 -3.37 -8.58
C SER A 116 -0.43 -3.35 -8.22
N GLY A 117 -1.08 -4.51 -8.37
CA GLY A 117 -2.49 -4.68 -8.01
C GLY A 117 -2.78 -4.38 -6.53
N MET A 118 -1.88 -4.76 -5.62
CA MET A 118 -2.02 -4.46 -4.18
C MET A 118 -1.99 -2.96 -3.91
N SER A 119 -1.21 -2.19 -4.68
CA SER A 119 -1.17 -0.73 -4.54
C SER A 119 -2.47 -0.07 -5.01
N HIS A 120 -3.12 -0.63 -6.04
CA HIS A 120 -4.47 -0.20 -6.42
C HIS A 120 -5.51 -0.54 -5.34
N LEU A 121 -5.42 -1.73 -4.74
CA LEU A 121 -6.27 -2.13 -3.62
C LEU A 121 -6.09 -1.22 -2.40
N ALA A 122 -4.86 -0.86 -2.05
CA ALA A 122 -4.56 0.11 -0.99
C ALA A 122 -5.19 1.49 -1.26
N GLY A 123 -5.18 1.94 -2.52
CA GLY A 123 -5.89 3.16 -2.94
C GLY A 123 -7.41 3.07 -2.73
N LEU A 124 -8.03 1.94 -3.11
CA LEU A 124 -9.46 1.68 -2.88
C LEU A 124 -9.82 1.63 -1.39
N LEU A 125 -8.89 1.16 -0.55
CA LEU A 125 -9.01 1.14 0.90
C LEU A 125 -8.63 2.48 1.55
N ALA A 126 -8.41 3.53 0.75
CA ALA A 126 -8.08 4.88 1.20
C ALA A 126 -6.84 4.97 2.11
N ARG A 127 -5.80 4.17 1.82
CA ARG A 127 -4.52 4.24 2.53
C ARG A 127 -3.73 5.50 2.15
N ARG A 128 -2.77 5.85 3.01
CA ARG A 128 -1.85 6.98 2.83
C ARG A 128 -0.43 6.48 2.61
N GLY A 129 0.42 7.26 1.97
CA GLY A 129 1.81 6.89 1.71
C GLY A 129 2.16 7.09 0.25
N ALA A 130 2.76 6.08 -0.40
CA ALA A 130 3.29 6.22 -1.75
C ALA A 130 3.24 4.93 -2.57
N VAL A 131 3.19 5.10 -3.88
CA VAL A 131 3.38 4.04 -4.88
C VAL A 131 4.59 4.38 -5.73
N LEU A 132 5.45 3.39 -5.91
CA LEU A 132 6.75 3.51 -6.55
C LEU A 132 6.67 3.07 -8.02
N PHE A 133 7.08 3.96 -8.91
CA PHE A 133 7.02 3.79 -10.35
C PHE A 133 8.42 3.74 -10.96
N GLY A 134 8.69 2.66 -11.70
CA GLY A 134 9.88 2.53 -12.52
C GLY A 134 9.62 2.97 -13.96
N PRO A 135 9.54 2.03 -14.92
CA PRO A 135 9.36 2.35 -16.33
C PRO A 135 7.94 2.78 -16.70
N THR A 136 6.96 2.58 -15.81
CA THR A 136 5.55 2.89 -16.09
C THR A 136 5.19 4.34 -15.78
N ARG A 137 4.31 4.91 -16.60
CA ARG A 137 3.85 6.29 -16.44
C ARG A 137 2.78 6.38 -15.35
N ALA A 138 3.12 6.98 -14.20
CA ALA A 138 2.20 7.19 -13.09
C ALA A 138 0.91 7.94 -13.47
N ALA A 139 1.00 8.88 -14.42
CA ALA A 139 -0.16 9.62 -14.95
C ALA A 139 -1.29 8.71 -15.48
N ARG A 140 -0.95 7.49 -15.92
CA ARG A 140 -1.91 6.50 -16.43
C ARG A 140 -2.29 5.44 -15.39
N TRP A 141 -1.36 5.10 -14.50
CA TRP A 141 -1.46 3.87 -13.68
C TRP A 141 -1.51 4.10 -12.19
N ARG A 142 -1.45 5.34 -11.69
CA ARG A 142 -1.61 5.60 -10.25
C ARG A 142 -2.96 5.09 -9.72
N PRO A 143 -3.02 4.59 -8.47
CA PRO A 143 -4.27 4.22 -7.84
C PRO A 143 -5.29 5.36 -7.84
N LEU A 144 -6.55 5.00 -8.06
CA LEU A 144 -7.68 5.93 -7.95
C LEU A 144 -8.27 5.78 -6.55
N GLY A 145 -7.82 6.60 -5.60
CA GLY A 145 -8.28 6.59 -4.21
C GLY A 145 -7.15 6.72 -3.19
N GLY A 146 -7.52 7.15 -1.97
CA GLY A 146 -6.57 7.41 -0.88
C GLY A 146 -5.69 8.64 -1.12
N SER A 147 -4.62 8.70 -0.33
CA SER A 147 -3.59 9.75 -0.42
C SER A 147 -2.23 9.11 -0.67
N LEU A 148 -2.15 8.31 -1.74
CA LEU A 148 -0.93 7.65 -2.19
C LEU A 148 -0.19 8.55 -3.20
N ALA A 149 0.96 9.09 -2.81
CA ALA A 149 1.82 9.84 -3.70
C ALA A 149 2.44 8.92 -4.77
N ALA A 150 2.55 9.38 -6.01
CA ALA A 150 3.31 8.66 -7.03
C ALA A 150 4.77 9.13 -7.01
N LEU A 151 5.70 8.25 -6.68
CA LEU A 151 7.14 8.54 -6.66
C LEU A 151 7.84 7.70 -7.72
N HIS A 152 8.78 8.32 -8.43
CA HIS A 152 9.61 7.63 -9.41
C HIS A 152 10.99 7.33 -8.82
N TRP A 153 11.46 6.10 -9.02
CA TRP A 153 12.75 5.63 -8.51
C TRP A 153 13.85 5.59 -9.56
N ALA A 154 13.50 5.51 -10.84
CA ALA A 154 14.49 5.48 -11.91
C ALA A 154 15.29 6.79 -11.95
N GLY A 155 16.62 6.68 -11.89
CA GLY A 155 17.54 7.83 -11.89
C GLY A 155 17.58 8.64 -10.60
N VAL A 156 17.00 8.13 -9.51
CA VAL A 156 17.05 8.74 -8.17
C VAL A 156 17.95 7.89 -7.27
N ALA A 157 18.84 8.53 -6.52
CA ALA A 157 19.66 7.82 -5.54
C ALA A 157 18.77 7.15 -4.48
N GLU A 158 19.16 5.95 -4.05
CA GLU A 158 18.33 5.15 -3.13
C GLU A 158 18.07 5.89 -1.81
N THR A 159 19.09 6.53 -1.25
CA THR A 159 19.00 7.34 -0.02
C THR A 159 18.01 8.51 -0.16
N ASP A 160 18.01 9.19 -1.31
CA ASP A 160 17.12 10.32 -1.57
C ASP A 160 15.66 9.85 -1.69
N LEU A 161 15.45 8.70 -2.33
CA LEU A 161 14.12 8.13 -2.46
C LEU A 161 13.58 7.67 -1.11
N VAL A 162 14.38 7.00 -0.29
CA VAL A 162 14.02 6.62 1.09
C VAL A 162 13.63 7.87 1.88
N ALA A 163 14.42 8.94 1.83
CA ALA A 163 14.12 10.19 2.53
C ALA A 163 12.79 10.83 2.07
N ARG A 164 12.51 10.81 0.76
CA ARG A 164 11.23 11.30 0.19
C ARG A 164 10.05 10.46 0.64
N ILE A 165 10.19 9.14 0.71
CA ILE A 165 9.15 8.22 1.21
C ILE A 165 8.86 8.53 2.68
N VAL A 166 9.90 8.58 3.52
CA VAL A 166 9.75 8.88 4.95
C VAL A 166 9.08 10.23 5.17
N THR A 167 9.46 11.25 4.39
CA THR A 167 8.81 12.58 4.43
C THR A 167 7.33 12.51 4.04
N THR A 168 6.97 11.67 3.08
CA THR A 168 5.58 11.46 2.67
C THR A 168 4.76 10.82 3.78
N LEU A 169 5.34 9.87 4.50
CA LEU A 169 4.70 9.19 5.64
C LEU A 169 4.45 10.15 6.81
N THR A 170 5.40 11.03 7.11
CA THR A 170 5.31 11.99 8.23
C THR A 170 4.49 13.24 7.91
N GLY A 171 4.52 13.73 6.66
CA GLY A 171 3.66 14.83 6.21
C GLY A 171 2.17 14.44 6.14
N CYS A 172 1.89 13.15 6.14
CA CYS A 172 0.55 12.59 6.31
C CYS A 172 0.15 12.56 7.81
N GLY A 173 -0.07 13.73 8.42
CA GLY A 173 -0.31 13.88 9.87
C GLY A 173 -1.31 12.91 10.54
N ASP A 174 -1.16 12.76 11.85
CA ASP A 174 -1.61 11.81 12.90
C ASP A 174 -3.00 11.12 12.82
N GLY A 175 -3.52 10.79 11.64
CA GLY A 175 -4.65 9.85 11.51
C GLY A 175 -6.05 10.39 11.80
N ARG A 176 -6.26 11.72 11.88
CA ARG A 176 -7.64 12.26 11.88
C ARG A 176 -8.28 12.07 10.50
N VAL A 177 -9.18 11.11 10.40
CA VAL A 177 -10.14 11.00 9.29
C VAL A 177 -10.97 12.28 9.27
N PRO A 178 -11.01 13.07 8.17
CA PRO A 178 -11.87 14.24 8.10
C PRO A 178 -13.34 13.81 8.21
N PRO A 179 -14.18 14.53 8.99
CA PRO A 179 -15.58 14.18 9.14
C PRO A 179 -16.29 14.23 7.79
N SER A 180 -17.11 13.22 7.50
CA SER A 180 -17.94 13.16 6.29
C SER A 180 -18.79 14.44 6.15
N PRO A 181 -18.92 15.02 4.94
CA PRO A 181 -19.80 16.17 4.75
C PRO A 181 -21.23 15.77 5.14
N ARG A 182 -21.80 16.47 6.12
CA ARG A 182 -23.20 16.29 6.52
C ARG A 182 -24.06 16.50 5.27
N ARG A 183 -24.81 15.48 4.86
CA ARG A 183 -25.87 15.65 3.88
C ARG A 183 -26.82 16.70 4.46
N ARG A 184 -26.94 17.84 3.77
CA ARG A 184 -28.03 18.77 4.03
C ARG A 184 -29.30 18.05 3.57
N SER A 185 -30.14 17.67 4.51
CA SER A 185 -31.53 17.32 4.25
C SER A 185 -32.25 18.60 3.84
N SER A 186 -32.62 18.67 2.56
CA SER A 186 -33.73 19.51 2.09
C SER A 186 -35.05 18.87 2.46
#